data_AF-A0A812KID7-F1
#
_entry.id   AF-A0A812KID7-F1
#
_cell.length_a   1.000
_cell.length_b   1.000
_cell.length_c   1.000
_cell.angle_alpha   90.00
_cell.angle_beta   90.00
_cell.angle_gamma   90.00
#
_symmetry.space_group_name_H-M   'P 1'
#
loop_
_entity.id
_entity.type
_entity.pdbx_description
1 polymer ?
#
loop_
_entity_poly.entity_id
_entity_poly.type
_entity_poly.pdbx_seq_one_letter_code
_entity_poly.pdbx_strand_id
1 'polypeptide(L)'
;MNGGIVQTFIDICDAEGMLQFAPADFDWNQPLGNDTPPPLLYAIFRFWRLEAMEATRRLEVIDRILQAGADPLRECPSGLKITVKKKQRTLPSMSAVHCVCTLHKKIQHLGDANPKRKFQRKFLEDVLALMKQAKGPKVKKASVHEAVVNLWESVREMSSTHNVIFETSDGEVSAHDHILMAASPVLKAMLQSAMKEGKDKRVQVWDSTKCGMTLFLDVLYTSSTCLELQYKTILEAFDLAHRWQVQHVTDILTETLKGEIRVESFAEIAEAAVLK
;
A
#
# COMPACT_ATOMS: atom_id res chain seq x y z
N MET A 1 10.41 -12.78 18.27
CA MET A 1 10.71 -12.42 19.68
C MET A 1 10.80 -10.90 19.93
N ASN A 2 10.67 -10.02 18.92
CA ASN A 2 10.96 -8.58 19.10
C ASN A 2 9.76 -7.70 19.51
N GLY A 3 8.53 -8.23 19.45
CA GLY A 3 7.33 -7.46 19.82
C GLY A 3 7.29 -7.01 21.28
N GLY A 4 7.91 -7.75 22.21
CA GLY A 4 7.97 -7.38 23.62
C GLY A 4 8.75 -6.08 23.90
N ILE A 5 9.79 -5.80 23.11
CA ILE A 5 10.58 -4.56 23.23
C ILE A 5 9.74 -3.37 22.79
N VAL A 6 9.13 -3.45 21.60
CA VAL A 6 8.23 -2.41 21.07
C VAL A 6 7.07 -2.16 22.03
N GLN A 7 6.48 -3.23 22.59
CA GLN A 7 5.41 -3.12 23.58
C GLN A 7 5.84 -2.34 24.83
N THR A 8 7.06 -2.55 25.31
CA THR A 8 7.59 -1.87 26.51
C THR A 8 7.75 -0.37 26.27
N PHE A 9 8.32 0.01 25.12
CA PHE A 9 8.45 1.43 24.75
C PHE A 9 7.10 2.11 24.55
N ILE A 10 6.13 1.41 23.96
CA ILE A 10 4.75 1.89 23.93
C ILE A 10 4.24 2.08 25.36
N ASP A 11 4.42 1.12 26.26
CA ASP A 11 3.91 1.23 27.63
C ASP A 11 4.44 2.47 28.38
N ILE A 12 5.69 2.88 28.14
CA ILE A 12 6.32 4.07 28.76
C ILE A 12 6.19 5.38 27.94
N CYS A 13 5.46 5.35 26.82
CA CYS A 13 5.30 6.48 25.90
C CYS A 13 6.62 7.03 25.31
N ASP A 14 7.61 6.17 25.03
CA ASP A 14 8.89 6.58 24.44
C ASP A 14 8.93 6.25 22.95
N ALA A 15 8.59 7.24 22.12
CA ALA A 15 8.46 7.08 20.68
C ALA A 15 9.81 6.88 19.98
N GLU A 16 10.86 7.54 20.47
CA GLU A 16 12.20 7.47 19.86
C GLU A 16 12.86 6.14 20.20
N GLY A 17 12.82 5.71 21.46
CA GLY A 17 13.31 4.39 21.87
C GLY A 17 12.57 3.27 21.14
N MET A 18 11.26 3.40 20.97
CA MET A 18 10.47 2.44 20.19
C MET A 18 11.00 2.25 18.76
N LEU A 19 11.32 3.34 18.05
CA LEU A 19 11.84 3.27 16.68
C LEU A 19 13.30 2.82 16.63
N GLN A 20 14.13 3.28 17.56
CA GLN A 20 15.55 2.94 17.62
C GLN A 20 15.79 1.44 17.85
N PHE A 21 14.96 0.81 18.68
CA PHE A 21 15.13 -0.60 19.07
C PHE A 21 14.19 -1.56 18.32
N ALA A 22 13.31 -1.04 17.46
CA ALA A 22 12.58 -1.88 16.52
C ALA A 22 13.53 -2.40 15.42
N PRO A 23 13.45 -3.68 15.05
CA PRO A 23 14.16 -4.20 13.87
C PRO A 23 13.82 -3.38 12.62
N ALA A 24 14.80 -3.21 11.72
CA ALA A 24 14.59 -2.46 10.48
C ALA A 24 13.49 -3.06 9.58
N ASP A 25 13.25 -4.36 9.70
CA ASP A 25 12.23 -5.13 8.99
C ASP A 25 10.96 -5.39 9.82
N PHE A 26 10.80 -4.71 10.96
CA PHE A 26 9.66 -4.92 11.85
C PHE A 26 8.33 -4.61 11.15
N ASP A 27 7.46 -5.60 11.03
CA ASP A 27 6.10 -5.40 10.54
C ASP A 27 5.24 -4.74 11.62
N TRP A 28 4.93 -3.45 11.45
CA TRP A 28 4.09 -2.67 12.37
C TRP A 28 2.62 -3.09 12.39
N ASN A 29 2.22 -4.02 11.51
CA ASN A 29 0.88 -4.56 11.44
C ASN A 29 0.76 -5.95 12.08
N GLN A 30 1.89 -6.57 12.45
CA GLN A 30 1.87 -7.87 13.09
C GLN A 30 1.49 -7.75 14.59
N PRO A 31 0.84 -8.77 15.17
CA PRO A 31 0.64 -8.87 16.62
C PRO A 31 1.96 -8.73 17.40
N LEU A 32 1.96 -7.96 18.50
CA LEU A 32 3.14 -7.82 19.37
C LEU A 32 3.51 -9.13 20.11
N GLY A 33 2.60 -10.09 20.15
CA GLY A 33 2.74 -11.43 20.69
C GLY A 33 1.50 -12.27 20.37
N ASN A 34 1.49 -13.54 20.79
CA ASN A 34 0.44 -14.50 20.40
C ASN A 34 -1.00 -14.02 20.65
N ASP A 35 -1.22 -13.29 21.75
CA ASP A 35 -2.53 -12.76 22.14
C ASP A 35 -2.59 -11.23 22.15
N THR A 36 -1.55 -10.53 21.69
CA THR A 36 -1.44 -9.06 21.84
C THR A 36 -1.71 -8.38 20.52
N PRO A 37 -2.57 -7.35 20.45
CA PRO A 37 -2.87 -6.69 19.19
C PRO A 37 -1.63 -6.03 18.56
N PRO A 38 -1.72 -5.66 17.28
CA PRO A 38 -0.68 -4.87 16.61
C PRO A 38 -0.37 -3.57 17.35
N PRO A 39 0.86 -3.04 17.20
CA PRO A 39 1.35 -1.84 17.89
C PRO A 39 0.34 -0.67 17.93
N LEU A 40 -0.27 -0.34 16.79
CA LEU A 40 -1.20 0.78 16.67
C LEU A 40 -2.44 0.60 17.55
N LEU A 41 -3.11 -0.55 17.42
CA LEU A 41 -4.27 -0.89 18.25
C LEU A 41 -3.89 -0.97 19.74
N TYR A 42 -2.73 -1.56 20.05
CA TYR A 42 -2.23 -1.64 21.41
C TYR A 42 -2.05 -0.25 22.03
N ALA A 43 -1.39 0.69 21.34
CA ALA A 43 -1.19 2.06 21.78
C ALA A 43 -2.53 2.79 22.02
N ILE A 44 -3.52 2.61 21.14
CA ILE A 44 -4.87 3.18 21.29
C ILE A 44 -5.56 2.62 22.54
N PHE A 45 -5.56 1.30 22.76
CA PHE A 45 -6.26 0.73 23.92
C PHE A 45 -5.64 1.11 25.27
N ARG A 46 -4.35 1.44 25.31
CA ARG A 46 -3.68 1.86 26.54
C ARG A 46 -4.08 3.26 26.99
N PHE A 47 -4.76 4.07 26.18
CA PHE A 47 -5.11 5.44 26.59
C PHE A 47 -6.11 5.53 27.74
N TRP A 48 -6.83 4.45 28.04
CA TRP A 48 -7.87 4.41 29.09
C TRP A 48 -7.32 4.69 30.50
N ARG A 49 -5.99 4.65 30.66
CA ARG A 49 -5.27 4.90 31.91
C ARG A 49 -4.54 6.24 31.95
N LEU A 50 -4.53 7.01 30.85
CA LEU A 50 -3.65 8.17 30.74
C LEU A 50 -4.16 9.39 31.50
N GLU A 51 -3.21 10.11 32.07
CA GLU A 51 -3.36 11.50 32.48
C GLU A 51 -3.13 12.46 31.29
N ALA A 52 -3.50 13.73 31.47
CA ALA A 52 -3.46 14.71 30.37
C ALA A 52 -2.04 14.90 29.77
N MET A 53 -0.99 14.88 30.58
CA MET A 53 0.39 14.98 30.08
C MET A 53 0.83 13.75 29.29
N GLU A 54 0.35 12.56 29.64
CA GLU A 54 0.74 11.34 28.95
C GLU A 54 0.02 11.18 27.59
N ALA A 55 -1.08 11.92 27.39
CA ALA A 55 -1.84 11.94 26.14
C ALA A 55 -1.01 12.44 24.97
N THR A 56 -0.27 13.54 25.16
CA THR A 56 0.56 14.13 24.10
C THR A 56 1.66 13.17 23.67
N ARG A 57 2.38 12.58 24.64
CA ARG A 57 3.41 11.57 24.34
C ARG A 57 2.82 10.33 23.68
N ARG A 58 1.59 9.95 24.06
CA ARG A 58 0.88 8.84 23.42
C ARG A 58 0.53 9.14 21.97
N LEU A 59 0.06 10.36 21.67
CA LEU A 59 -0.21 10.79 20.30
C LEU A 59 1.06 10.77 19.46
N GLU A 60 2.20 11.19 20.02
CA GLU A 60 3.50 11.09 19.37
C GLU A 60 3.89 9.64 19.06
N VAL A 61 3.72 8.72 20.01
CA VAL A 61 3.93 7.28 19.75
C VAL A 61 3.02 6.77 18.62
N ILE A 62 1.74 7.15 18.62
CA ILE A 62 0.79 6.74 17.58
C ILE A 62 1.21 7.30 16.21
N ASP A 63 1.59 8.57 16.13
CA ASP A 63 2.10 9.19 14.91
C ASP A 63 3.34 8.45 14.40
N ARG A 64 4.33 8.16 15.28
CA ARG A 64 5.52 7.39 14.90
C ARG A 64 5.20 5.99 14.38
N ILE A 65 4.25 5.28 15.01
CA ILE A 65 3.79 3.96 14.54
C ILE A 65 3.18 4.08 13.13
N LEU A 66 2.36 5.09 12.88
CA LEU A 66 1.77 5.35 11.56
C LEU A 66 2.86 5.70 10.53
N GLN A 67 3.80 6.58 10.87
CA GLN A 67 4.91 6.95 10.00
C GLN A 67 5.84 5.78 9.68
N ALA A 68 5.95 4.81 10.58
CA ALA A 68 6.75 3.60 10.40
C ALA A 68 6.06 2.53 9.52
N GLY A 69 4.80 2.76 9.11
CA GLY A 69 4.10 1.91 8.14
C GLY A 69 2.98 1.04 8.72
N ALA A 70 2.50 1.34 9.94
CA ALA A 70 1.26 0.74 10.41
C ALA A 70 0.08 1.21 9.55
N ASP A 71 -0.71 0.27 9.06
CA ASP A 71 -1.92 0.54 8.28
C ASP A 71 -3.13 0.64 9.23
N PRO A 72 -3.76 1.82 9.35
CA PRO A 72 -4.90 1.99 10.25
C PRO A 72 -6.17 1.30 9.74
N LEU A 73 -6.24 0.91 8.46
CA LEU A 73 -7.37 0.21 7.84
C LEU A 73 -7.23 -1.31 7.89
N ARG A 74 -6.02 -1.85 8.12
CA ARG A 74 -5.79 -3.29 8.22
C ARG A 74 -6.55 -3.90 9.39
N GLU A 75 -7.31 -4.95 9.10
CA GLU A 75 -8.00 -5.72 10.14
C GLU A 75 -7.01 -6.56 10.94
N CYS A 76 -7.19 -6.57 12.27
CA CYS A 76 -6.46 -7.49 13.13
C CYS A 76 -7.22 -8.83 13.26
N PRO A 77 -6.52 -9.97 13.41
CA PRO A 77 -7.16 -11.26 13.67
C PRO A 77 -8.09 -11.21 14.89
N SER A 78 -9.22 -11.92 14.82
CA SER A 78 -10.08 -12.11 15.99
C SER A 78 -9.38 -12.91 17.09
N GLY A 79 -9.82 -12.78 18.34
CA GLY A 79 -9.28 -13.58 19.44
C GLY A 79 -8.17 -12.89 20.25
N LEU A 80 -7.68 -11.73 19.80
CA LEU A 80 -6.67 -10.96 20.51
C LEU A 80 -7.19 -10.42 21.85
N LYS A 81 -6.33 -10.38 22.86
CA LYS A 81 -6.69 -10.02 24.23
C LYS A 81 -6.17 -8.63 24.57
N ILE A 82 -7.06 -7.79 25.10
CA ILE A 82 -6.70 -6.48 25.66
C ILE A 82 -7.09 -6.39 27.13
N THR A 83 -6.30 -5.66 27.90
CA THR A 83 -6.59 -5.40 29.32
C THR A 83 -7.15 -4.00 29.51
N VAL A 84 -8.47 -3.91 29.69
CA VAL A 84 -9.17 -2.65 29.95
C VAL A 84 -9.62 -2.63 31.41
N LYS A 85 -9.14 -1.66 32.21
CA LYS A 85 -9.48 -1.53 33.65
C LYS A 85 -9.33 -2.84 34.44
N LYS A 86 -8.18 -3.52 34.29
CA LYS A 86 -7.86 -4.83 34.91
C LYS A 86 -8.75 -6.01 34.48
N LYS A 87 -9.65 -5.84 33.49
CA LYS A 87 -10.42 -6.93 32.88
C LYS A 87 -9.86 -7.26 31.50
N GLN A 88 -9.62 -8.54 31.25
CA GLN A 88 -9.25 -9.02 29.94
C GLN A 88 -10.49 -9.10 29.05
N ARG A 89 -10.37 -8.64 27.80
CA ARG A 89 -11.43 -8.70 26.80
C ARG A 89 -10.85 -9.21 25.50
N THR A 90 -11.61 -10.06 24.83
CA THR A 90 -11.31 -10.51 23.48
C THR A 90 -11.79 -9.47 22.48
N LEU A 91 -10.92 -9.12 21.53
CA LEU A 91 -11.25 -8.23 20.44
C LEU A 91 -11.91 -9.01 19.28
N PRO A 92 -13.01 -8.49 18.72
CA PRO A 92 -13.46 -8.90 17.40
C PRO A 92 -12.44 -8.49 16.32
N SER A 93 -12.53 -9.10 15.13
CA SER A 93 -11.81 -8.63 13.96
C SER A 93 -12.19 -7.17 13.69
N MET A 94 -11.22 -6.25 13.74
CA MET A 94 -11.45 -4.84 13.45
C MET A 94 -10.15 -4.14 13.08
N SER A 95 -10.28 -3.06 12.32
CA SER A 95 -9.18 -2.13 12.06
C SER A 95 -9.02 -1.08 13.17
N ALA A 96 -7.90 -0.36 13.15
CA ALA A 96 -7.66 0.73 14.09
C ALA A 96 -8.67 1.87 13.90
N VAL A 97 -9.02 2.21 12.65
CA VAL A 97 -10.08 3.19 12.34
C VAL A 97 -11.41 2.73 12.91
N HIS A 98 -11.81 1.48 12.66
CA HIS A 98 -13.08 0.95 13.16
C HIS A 98 -13.13 0.98 14.70
N CYS A 99 -12.03 0.62 15.35
CA CYS A 99 -11.87 0.67 16.79
C CYS A 99 -12.09 2.09 17.35
N VAL A 100 -11.36 3.08 16.82
CA VAL A 100 -11.40 4.48 17.27
C VAL A 100 -12.80 5.06 17.05
N CYS A 101 -13.41 4.85 15.87
CA CYS A 101 -14.78 5.27 15.59
C CYS A 101 -15.81 4.65 16.55
N THR A 102 -15.66 3.37 16.89
CA THR A 102 -16.55 2.66 17.82
C THR A 102 -16.42 3.21 19.24
N LEU A 103 -15.20 3.48 19.69
CA LEU A 103 -14.93 4.07 21.01
C LEU A 103 -15.46 5.50 21.08
N HIS A 104 -15.28 6.28 20.01
CA HIS A 104 -15.77 7.65 19.90
C HIS A 104 -17.30 7.71 20.03
N LYS A 105 -18.02 6.89 19.24
CA LYS A 105 -19.49 6.77 19.33
C LYS A 105 -19.95 6.39 20.74
N LYS A 106 -19.30 5.41 21.37
CA LYS A 106 -19.64 4.98 22.74
C LYS A 106 -19.47 6.11 23.76
N ILE A 107 -18.42 6.91 23.66
CA ILE A 107 -18.20 8.06 24.55
C ILE A 107 -19.23 9.15 24.28
N GLN A 108 -19.57 9.39 23.01
CA GLN A 108 -20.57 10.39 22.61
C GLN A 108 -21.95 10.09 23.19
N HIS A 109 -22.40 8.82 23.14
CA HIS A 109 -23.69 8.41 23.72
C HIS A 109 -23.78 8.58 25.24
N LEU A 110 -22.63 8.57 25.94
CA LEU A 110 -22.59 8.75 27.39
C LEU A 110 -22.64 10.23 27.82
N GLY A 111 -22.55 11.18 26.88
CA GLY A 111 -22.61 12.62 27.14
C GLY A 111 -21.35 13.23 27.78
N ASP A 112 -21.26 14.56 27.71
CA ASP A 112 -20.06 15.35 28.05
C ASP A 112 -20.01 15.89 29.48
N ALA A 113 -20.97 15.51 30.34
CA ALA A 113 -21.03 15.97 31.73
C ALA A 113 -19.80 15.57 32.57
N ASN A 114 -18.98 14.61 32.10
CA ASN A 114 -17.76 14.18 32.77
C ASN A 114 -16.52 14.72 32.03
N PRO A 115 -15.67 15.57 32.67
CA PRO A 115 -14.45 16.10 32.08
C PRO A 115 -13.52 15.05 31.49
N LYS A 116 -13.47 13.85 32.11
CA LYS A 116 -12.69 12.71 31.60
C LYS A 116 -13.19 12.23 30.24
N ARG A 117 -14.51 12.22 30.01
CA ARG A 117 -15.10 11.80 28.72
C ARG A 117 -14.80 12.81 27.63
N LYS A 118 -14.89 14.11 27.95
CA LYS A 118 -14.51 15.19 27.03
C LYS A 118 -13.06 15.05 26.58
N PHE A 119 -12.15 14.79 27.52
CA PHE A 119 -10.75 14.52 27.24
C PHE A 119 -10.55 13.28 26.35
N GLN A 120 -11.21 12.16 26.68
CA GLN A 120 -11.12 10.93 25.88
C GLN A 120 -11.65 11.10 24.46
N ARG A 121 -12.72 11.90 24.28
CA ARG A 121 -13.24 12.24 22.96
C ARG A 121 -12.21 13.00 22.15
N LYS A 122 -11.66 14.08 22.72
CA LYS A 122 -10.62 14.89 22.07
C LYS A 122 -9.42 14.03 21.66
N PHE A 123 -8.96 13.16 22.55
CA PHE A 123 -7.86 12.24 22.23
C PHE A 123 -8.19 11.34 21.02
N LEU A 124 -9.40 10.78 20.93
CA LEU A 124 -9.82 9.97 19.78
C LEU A 124 -9.92 10.79 18.48
N GLU A 125 -10.38 12.04 18.58
CA GLU A 125 -10.40 12.97 17.45
C GLU A 125 -8.98 13.26 16.94
N ASP A 126 -8.04 13.49 17.85
CA ASP A 126 -6.62 13.70 17.53
C ASP A 126 -6.01 12.44 16.88
N VAL A 127 -6.32 11.24 17.40
CA VAL A 127 -5.90 9.97 16.77
C VAL A 127 -6.48 9.81 15.36
N LEU A 128 -7.77 10.15 15.15
CA LEU A 128 -8.36 10.12 13.80
C LEU A 128 -7.70 11.13 12.87
N ALA A 129 -7.32 12.30 13.36
CA ALA A 129 -6.59 13.28 12.57
C ALA A 129 -5.23 12.73 12.12
N LEU A 130 -4.49 12.07 13.02
CA LEU A 130 -3.23 11.38 12.68
C LEU A 130 -3.45 10.27 11.64
N MET A 131 -4.46 9.42 11.81
CA MET A 131 -4.77 8.35 10.85
C MET A 131 -5.15 8.88 9.47
N LYS A 132 -5.84 10.03 9.39
CA LYS A 132 -6.16 10.69 8.11
C LYS A 132 -4.93 11.25 7.42
N GLN A 133 -3.93 11.70 8.19
CA GLN A 133 -2.68 12.24 7.68
C GLN A 133 -1.66 11.16 7.34
N ALA A 134 -1.79 9.98 7.94
CA ALA A 134 -1.00 8.81 7.59
C ALA A 134 -1.28 8.45 6.12
N LYS A 135 -0.31 8.73 5.25
CA LYS A 135 -0.30 8.19 3.89
C LYS A 135 -0.36 6.66 4.03
N GLY A 136 -1.23 6.02 3.25
CA GLY A 136 -1.45 4.56 3.27
C GLY A 136 -0.14 3.76 3.13
N PRO A 137 -0.19 2.41 3.24
CA PRO A 137 1.00 1.56 3.34
C PRO A 137 2.11 2.06 2.40
N LYS A 138 3.18 2.58 2.99
CA LYS A 138 4.29 3.15 2.22
C LYS A 138 4.82 2.01 1.36
N VAL A 139 4.58 2.09 0.05
CA VAL A 139 5.29 1.27 -0.95
C VAL A 139 6.75 1.30 -0.54
N LYS A 140 7.36 0.14 -0.30
CA LYS A 140 8.76 0.05 0.14
C LYS A 140 9.63 0.65 -0.96
N LYS A 141 9.96 1.94 -0.85
CA LYS A 141 10.83 2.63 -1.81
C LYS A 141 12.26 2.19 -1.55
N ALA A 142 12.85 1.49 -2.50
CA ALA A 142 14.29 1.24 -2.51
C ALA A 142 15.01 2.48 -3.04
N SER A 143 16.11 2.88 -2.39
CA SER A 143 17.03 3.84 -3.00
C SER A 143 17.87 3.07 -4.02
N VAL A 144 17.78 3.48 -5.29
CA VAL A 144 18.53 2.90 -6.39
C VAL A 144 19.45 3.98 -6.95
N HIS A 145 20.69 3.62 -7.24
CA HIS A 145 21.65 4.55 -7.84
C HIS A 145 21.22 4.88 -9.29
N GLU A 146 21.31 6.14 -9.69
CA GLU A 146 20.87 6.62 -11.02
C GLU A 146 21.46 5.80 -12.18
N ALA A 147 22.75 5.47 -12.13
CA ALA A 147 23.39 4.60 -13.12
C ALA A 147 22.71 3.23 -13.34
N VAL A 148 22.02 2.69 -12.34
CA VAL A 148 21.25 1.43 -12.48
C VAL A 148 19.95 1.68 -13.24
N VAL A 149 19.29 2.81 -12.99
CA VAL A 149 18.08 3.23 -13.73
C VAL A 149 18.43 3.47 -15.20
N ASN A 150 19.53 4.19 -15.47
CA ASN A 150 20.02 4.45 -16.83
C ASN A 150 20.39 3.15 -17.55
N LEU A 151 20.89 2.14 -16.82
CA LEU A 151 21.15 0.82 -17.39
C LEU A 151 19.84 0.13 -17.81
N TRP A 152 18.80 0.16 -16.98
CA TRP A 152 17.49 -0.40 -17.33
C TRP A 152 16.85 0.31 -18.52
N GLU A 153 16.95 1.64 -18.58
CA GLU A 153 16.54 2.45 -19.75
C GLU A 153 17.32 2.04 -21.01
N SER A 154 18.65 1.91 -20.90
CA SER A 154 19.49 1.46 -22.02
C SER A 154 19.09 0.07 -22.52
N VAL A 155 18.72 -0.85 -21.62
CA VAL A 155 18.20 -2.17 -21.99
C VAL A 155 16.84 -2.03 -22.69
N ARG A 156 15.93 -1.19 -22.19
CA ARG A 156 14.62 -0.93 -22.83
C ARG A 156 14.76 -0.38 -24.25
N GLU A 157 15.76 0.46 -24.50
CA GLU A 157 16.02 1.10 -25.79
C GLU A 157 16.80 0.21 -26.77
N MET A 158 17.35 -0.93 -26.32
CA MET A 158 18.12 -1.86 -27.14
C MET A 158 17.24 -2.68 -28.08
N SER A 159 16.52 -1.99 -28.97
CA SER A 159 15.53 -2.58 -29.88
C SER A 159 16.10 -3.61 -30.85
N SER A 160 17.41 -3.57 -31.12
CA SER A 160 18.12 -4.56 -31.95
C SER A 160 18.17 -5.95 -31.32
N THR A 161 18.02 -6.07 -29.99
CA THR A 161 17.99 -7.34 -29.26
C THR A 161 16.58 -7.78 -28.87
N HIS A 162 15.55 -7.01 -29.24
CA HIS A 162 14.17 -7.42 -29.03
C HIS A 162 13.85 -8.68 -29.84
N ASN A 163 13.12 -9.59 -29.21
CA ASN A 163 12.77 -10.89 -29.79
C ASN A 163 11.28 -11.23 -29.62
N VAL A 164 10.46 -10.30 -29.15
CA VAL A 164 9.00 -10.37 -29.12
C VAL A 164 8.43 -9.10 -29.73
N ILE A 165 7.35 -9.24 -30.51
CA ILE A 165 6.63 -8.13 -31.13
C ILE A 165 5.16 -8.17 -30.67
N PHE A 166 4.66 -7.04 -30.20
CA PHE A 166 3.26 -6.79 -29.92
C PHE A 166 2.62 -6.05 -31.09
N GLU A 167 1.55 -6.61 -31.64
CA GLU A 167 0.75 -6.01 -32.70
C GLU A 167 -0.40 -5.22 -32.06
N THR A 168 -0.27 -3.89 -31.98
CA THR A 168 -1.28 -2.98 -31.41
C THR A 168 -2.25 -2.50 -32.49
N SER A 169 -3.27 -1.72 -32.10
CA SER A 169 -4.26 -1.18 -33.02
C SER A 169 -3.70 -0.24 -34.10
N ASP A 170 -2.57 0.40 -33.82
CA ASP A 170 -1.98 1.52 -34.55
C ASP A 170 -0.46 1.34 -34.82
N GLY A 171 0.09 0.15 -34.55
CA GLY A 171 1.49 -0.14 -34.85
C GLY A 171 2.05 -1.38 -34.18
N GLU A 172 3.38 -1.51 -34.25
CA GLU A 172 4.12 -2.56 -33.56
C GLU A 172 4.99 -1.98 -32.45
N VAL A 173 5.11 -2.74 -31.36
CA VAL A 173 6.04 -2.47 -30.25
C VAL A 173 6.81 -3.74 -29.94
N SER A 174 8.13 -3.65 -29.86
CA SER A 174 8.99 -4.80 -29.57
C SER A 174 9.57 -4.77 -28.15
N ALA A 175 9.93 -5.94 -27.63
CA ALA A 175 10.49 -6.13 -26.29
C ALA A 175 11.34 -7.42 -26.19
N HIS A 176 11.99 -7.59 -25.03
CA HIS A 176 12.71 -8.80 -24.66
C HIS A 176 11.81 -9.83 -23.96
N ASP A 177 11.75 -11.06 -24.47
CA ASP A 177 10.96 -12.15 -23.86
C ASP A 177 11.35 -12.44 -22.42
N HIS A 178 12.65 -12.51 -22.10
CA HIS A 178 13.11 -12.88 -20.76
C HIS A 178 12.65 -11.88 -19.69
N ILE A 179 12.58 -10.58 -20.00
CA ILE A 179 12.01 -9.57 -19.10
C ILE A 179 10.51 -9.82 -18.92
N LEU A 180 9.77 -10.04 -20.01
CA LEU A 180 8.33 -10.33 -19.97
C LEU A 180 8.01 -11.60 -19.16
N MET A 181 8.77 -12.68 -19.40
CA MET A 181 8.60 -13.97 -18.72
C MET A 181 8.99 -13.92 -17.25
N ALA A 182 9.96 -13.08 -16.88
CA ALA A 182 10.33 -12.88 -15.48
C ALA A 182 9.25 -12.10 -14.72
N ALA A 183 8.61 -11.14 -15.38
CA ALA A 183 7.64 -10.25 -14.77
C ALA A 183 6.20 -10.78 -14.74
N SER A 184 5.84 -11.68 -15.66
CA SER A 184 4.46 -12.12 -15.86
C SER A 184 4.37 -13.65 -15.98
N PRO A 185 3.58 -14.33 -15.12
CA PRO A 185 3.29 -15.74 -15.30
C PRO A 185 2.49 -16.03 -16.58
N VAL A 186 1.63 -15.09 -16.99
CA VAL A 186 0.81 -15.21 -18.21
C VAL A 186 1.68 -15.12 -19.46
N LEU A 187 2.53 -14.09 -19.56
CA LEU A 187 3.45 -13.94 -20.71
C LEU A 187 4.48 -15.07 -20.72
N LYS A 188 4.94 -15.54 -19.55
CA LYS A 188 5.77 -16.74 -19.47
C LYS A 188 5.10 -17.95 -20.09
N ALA A 189 3.88 -18.27 -19.67
CA ALA A 189 3.14 -19.39 -20.23
C ALA A 189 2.90 -19.22 -21.74
N MET A 190 2.51 -18.03 -22.18
CA MET A 190 2.26 -17.70 -23.58
C MET A 190 3.51 -17.87 -24.45
N LEU A 191 4.62 -17.25 -24.06
CA LEU A 191 5.87 -17.21 -24.82
C LEU A 191 6.66 -18.53 -24.78
N GLN A 192 6.41 -19.40 -23.80
CA GLN A 192 6.98 -20.75 -23.73
C GLN A 192 6.07 -21.83 -24.35
N SER A 193 4.84 -21.49 -24.73
CA SER A 193 3.90 -22.44 -25.31
C SER A 193 4.29 -22.86 -26.73
N ALA A 194 3.77 -24.00 -27.18
CA ALA A 194 3.84 -24.42 -28.58
C ALA A 194 2.76 -23.77 -29.47
N MET A 195 1.98 -22.82 -28.92
CA MET A 195 0.98 -22.05 -29.66
C MET A 195 1.64 -21.00 -30.56
N LYS A 196 0.82 -20.30 -31.36
CA LYS A 196 1.28 -19.34 -32.36
C LYS A 196 2.17 -18.26 -31.73
N GLU A 197 1.74 -17.71 -30.61
CA GLU A 197 2.42 -16.65 -29.88
C GLU A 197 3.81 -17.08 -29.40
N GLY A 198 3.94 -18.31 -28.91
CA GLY A 198 5.23 -18.85 -28.45
C GLY A 198 6.19 -19.18 -29.59
N LYS A 199 5.67 -19.65 -30.74
CA LYS A 199 6.45 -19.98 -31.94
C LYS A 199 6.90 -18.75 -32.72
N ASP A 200 5.96 -17.86 -33.00
CA ASP A 200 6.19 -16.69 -33.84
C ASP A 200 6.78 -15.53 -33.03
N LYS A 201 6.67 -15.58 -31.70
CA LYS A 201 7.01 -14.49 -30.78
C LYS A 201 6.29 -13.19 -31.13
N ARG A 202 5.06 -13.32 -31.63
CA ARG A 202 4.16 -12.22 -31.99
C ARG A 202 2.87 -12.33 -31.19
N VAL A 203 2.51 -11.27 -30.47
CA VAL A 203 1.35 -11.24 -29.58
C VAL A 203 0.39 -10.15 -30.06
N GLN A 204 -0.87 -10.52 -30.25
CA GLN A 204 -1.89 -9.63 -30.79
C GLN A 204 -2.65 -8.91 -29.67
N VAL A 205 -2.70 -7.58 -29.74
CA VAL A 205 -3.24 -6.69 -28.70
C VAL A 205 -3.99 -5.52 -29.33
N TRP A 206 -4.97 -5.83 -30.19
CA TRP A 206 -5.69 -4.82 -30.98
C TRP A 206 -6.58 -3.88 -30.18
N ASP A 207 -6.81 -4.17 -28.90
CA ASP A 207 -7.59 -3.35 -27.99
C ASP A 207 -6.72 -2.37 -27.18
N SER A 208 -5.44 -2.21 -27.56
CA SER A 208 -4.54 -1.21 -27.00
C SER A 208 -3.82 -0.44 -28.10
N THR A 209 -3.41 0.78 -27.79
CA THR A 209 -2.58 1.59 -28.67
C THR A 209 -1.10 1.30 -28.46
N LYS A 210 -0.29 1.77 -29.40
CA LYS A 210 1.16 1.77 -29.32
C LYS A 210 1.62 2.55 -28.10
N CYS A 211 0.96 3.66 -27.79
CA CYS A 211 1.25 4.47 -26.61
C CYS A 211 0.96 3.70 -25.31
N GLY A 212 -0.20 3.05 -25.19
CA GLY A 212 -0.54 2.22 -24.02
C GLY A 212 0.43 1.06 -23.82
N MET A 213 0.79 0.36 -24.90
CA MET A 213 1.79 -0.72 -24.87
C MET A 213 3.19 -0.21 -24.50
N THR A 214 3.59 0.94 -25.05
CA THR A 214 4.90 1.55 -24.75
C THR A 214 4.97 1.95 -23.28
N LEU A 215 3.93 2.59 -22.75
CA LEU A 215 3.84 2.95 -21.34
C LEU A 215 3.91 1.71 -20.43
N PHE A 216 3.18 0.63 -20.75
CA PHE A 216 3.25 -0.63 -20.01
C PHE A 216 4.69 -1.15 -19.96
N LEU A 217 5.39 -1.18 -21.10
CA LEU A 217 6.77 -1.67 -21.17
C LEU A 217 7.76 -0.73 -20.46
N ASP A 218 7.59 0.58 -20.55
CA ASP A 218 8.47 1.51 -19.86
C ASP A 218 8.37 1.32 -18.34
N VAL A 219 7.15 1.27 -17.80
CA VAL A 219 6.95 1.02 -16.37
C VAL A 219 7.44 -0.37 -15.96
N LEU A 220 7.27 -1.38 -16.82
CA LEU A 220 7.79 -2.73 -16.58
C LEU A 220 9.33 -2.76 -16.48
N TYR A 221 10.04 -2.01 -17.32
CA TYR A 221 11.50 -2.02 -17.34
C TYR A 221 12.11 -1.12 -16.28
N THR A 222 11.54 0.08 -16.08
CA THR A 222 12.22 1.17 -15.35
C THR A 222 11.40 1.69 -14.17
N SER A 223 10.15 1.24 -14.01
CA SER A 223 9.18 1.85 -13.08
C SER A 223 8.96 3.36 -13.31
N SER A 224 9.27 3.84 -14.52
CA SER A 224 9.21 5.24 -14.93
C SER A 224 8.78 5.35 -16.38
N THR A 225 8.47 6.56 -16.83
CA THR A 225 8.16 6.86 -18.23
C THR A 225 8.44 8.34 -18.53
N CYS A 226 8.85 8.61 -19.76
CA CYS A 226 9.08 9.97 -20.28
C CYS A 226 7.89 10.47 -21.13
N LEU A 227 6.82 9.67 -21.26
CA LEU A 227 5.65 10.04 -22.05
C LEU A 227 4.83 11.12 -21.32
N GLU A 228 4.29 12.07 -22.08
CA GLU A 228 3.22 12.92 -21.55
C GLU A 228 1.97 12.06 -21.33
N LEU A 229 1.65 11.83 -20.06
CA LEU A 229 0.62 10.86 -19.68
C LEU A 229 -0.77 11.47 -19.79
N GLN A 230 -1.55 10.97 -20.74
CA GLN A 230 -3.00 11.11 -20.70
C GLN A 230 -3.60 9.95 -19.92
N TYR A 231 -4.64 10.22 -19.12
CA TYR A 231 -5.26 9.19 -18.27
C TYR A 231 -5.74 7.97 -19.07
N LYS A 232 -6.14 8.14 -20.33
CA LYS A 232 -6.53 7.05 -21.23
C LYS A 232 -5.36 6.11 -21.54
N THR A 233 -4.19 6.65 -21.83
CA THR A 233 -2.97 5.85 -22.05
C THR A 233 -2.59 5.08 -20.79
N ILE A 234 -2.76 5.69 -19.61
CA ILE A 234 -2.52 5.01 -18.32
C ILE A 234 -3.53 3.87 -18.13
N LEU A 235 -4.81 4.07 -18.47
CA LEU A 235 -5.84 3.02 -18.40
C LEU A 235 -5.54 1.84 -19.33
N GLU A 236 -5.07 2.10 -20.56
CA GLU A 236 -4.63 1.05 -21.48
C GLU A 236 -3.45 0.25 -20.92
N ALA A 237 -2.41 0.94 -20.40
CA ALA A 237 -1.28 0.27 -19.77
C ALA A 237 -1.71 -0.55 -18.52
N PHE A 238 -2.68 -0.03 -17.77
CA PHE A 238 -3.24 -0.70 -16.59
C PHE A 238 -4.02 -1.96 -16.98
N ASP A 239 -4.78 -1.91 -18.07
CA ASP A 239 -5.43 -3.08 -18.68
C ASP A 239 -4.43 -4.18 -19.02
N LEU A 240 -3.32 -3.82 -19.67
CA LEU A 240 -2.27 -4.75 -20.05
C LEU A 240 -1.60 -5.37 -18.82
N ALA A 241 -1.25 -4.54 -17.82
CA ALA A 241 -0.63 -5.00 -16.59
C ALA A 241 -1.53 -5.98 -15.82
N HIS A 242 -2.83 -5.65 -15.68
CA HIS A 242 -3.80 -6.53 -15.04
C HIS A 242 -4.01 -7.83 -15.84
N ARG A 243 -4.22 -7.74 -17.17
CA ARG A 243 -4.37 -8.91 -18.07
C ARG A 243 -3.20 -9.88 -17.98
N TRP A 244 -1.99 -9.35 -17.88
CA TRP A 244 -0.77 -10.15 -17.81
C TRP A 244 -0.28 -10.37 -16.38
N GLN A 245 -1.06 -10.02 -15.37
CA GLN A 245 -0.75 -10.24 -13.95
C GLN A 245 0.62 -9.69 -13.52
N VAL A 246 0.95 -8.49 -13.99
CA VAL A 246 2.19 -7.79 -13.62
C VAL A 246 1.89 -6.86 -12.44
N GLN A 247 1.78 -7.44 -11.24
CA GLN A 247 1.25 -6.75 -10.06
C GLN A 247 1.96 -5.42 -9.75
N HIS A 248 3.29 -5.38 -9.82
CA HIS A 248 4.02 -4.14 -9.49
C HIS A 248 3.72 -3.00 -10.48
N VAL A 249 3.49 -3.31 -11.76
CA VAL A 249 3.08 -2.31 -12.76
C VAL A 249 1.64 -1.86 -12.49
N THR A 250 0.74 -2.80 -12.16
CA THR A 250 -0.64 -2.49 -11.72
C THR A 250 -0.65 -1.52 -10.54
N ASP A 251 0.19 -1.75 -9.52
CA ASP A 251 0.29 -0.90 -8.34
C ASP A 251 0.79 0.51 -8.69
N ILE A 252 1.85 0.62 -9.52
CA ILE A 252 2.40 1.91 -9.96
C ILE A 252 1.36 2.70 -10.74
N LEU A 253 0.72 2.08 -11.74
CA LEU A 253 -0.28 2.74 -12.58
C LEU A 253 -1.53 3.14 -11.77
N THR A 254 -1.92 2.36 -10.76
CA THR A 254 -3.01 2.71 -9.84
C THR A 254 -2.71 4.01 -9.08
N GLU A 255 -1.49 4.15 -8.54
CA GLU A 255 -1.09 5.37 -7.84
C GLU A 255 -1.05 6.57 -8.80
N THR A 256 -0.60 6.37 -10.05
CA THR A 256 -0.64 7.42 -11.08
C THR A 256 -2.08 7.83 -11.42
N LEU A 257 -2.99 6.86 -11.62
CA LEU A 257 -4.41 7.13 -11.93
C LEU A 257 -5.11 7.90 -10.82
N LYS A 258 -4.78 7.63 -9.55
CA LYS A 258 -5.32 8.40 -8.41
C LYS A 258 -5.00 9.89 -8.51
N GLY A 259 -3.81 10.24 -9.04
CA GLY A 259 -3.41 11.63 -9.28
C GLY A 259 -4.15 12.29 -10.46
N GLU A 260 -4.70 11.49 -11.37
CA GLU A 260 -5.39 11.95 -12.58
C GLU A 260 -6.91 11.98 -12.45
N ILE A 261 -7.47 11.78 -11.25
CA ILE A 261 -8.91 11.84 -11.01
C ILE A 261 -9.41 13.29 -11.16
N ARG A 262 -10.19 13.53 -12.20
CA ARG A 262 -10.87 14.79 -12.53
C ARG A 262 -12.30 14.49 -12.95
N VAL A 263 -13.13 15.52 -13.12
CA VAL A 263 -14.54 15.34 -13.51
C VAL A 263 -14.65 14.56 -14.83
N GLU A 264 -13.77 14.87 -15.77
CA GLU A 264 -13.69 14.27 -17.10
C GLU A 264 -13.14 12.82 -17.11
N SER A 265 -12.31 12.44 -16.15
CA SER A 265 -11.68 11.11 -16.09
C SER A 265 -12.31 10.17 -15.06
N PHE A 266 -13.12 10.71 -14.13
CA PHE A 266 -13.64 9.97 -12.98
C PHE A 266 -14.41 8.71 -13.37
N ALA A 267 -15.32 8.80 -14.36
CA ALA A 267 -16.17 7.67 -14.73
C ALA A 267 -15.36 6.47 -15.23
N GLU A 268 -14.43 6.69 -16.16
CA GLU A 268 -13.57 5.66 -16.74
C GLU A 268 -12.60 5.06 -15.69
N ILE A 269 -12.02 5.91 -14.84
CA ILE A 269 -11.12 5.46 -13.77
C ILE A 269 -11.87 4.65 -12.71
N ALA A 270 -13.07 5.10 -12.32
CA ALA A 270 -13.88 4.40 -11.33
C ALA A 270 -14.38 3.04 -11.85
N GLU A 271 -14.77 2.97 -13.12
CA GLU A 271 -15.13 1.72 -13.78
C GLU A 271 -13.96 0.74 -13.79
N ALA A 272 -12.78 1.21 -14.20
CA ALA A 272 -11.56 0.39 -14.21
C ALA A 272 -11.22 -0.15 -12.81
N ALA A 273 -11.37 0.67 -11.76
CA ALA A 273 -11.10 0.28 -10.38
C ALA A 273 -12.10 -0.73 -9.79
N VAL A 274 -13.29 -0.88 -10.39
CA VAL A 274 -14.28 -1.90 -9.98
C VAL A 274 -14.03 -3.23 -10.69
N LEU A 275 -13.51 -3.20 -11.92
CA LEU A 275 -13.37 -4.38 -12.77
C LEU A 275 -12.01 -5.09 -12.65
N LYS A 276 -10.99 -4.43 -12.13
CA LYS A 276 -9.58 -4.86 -12.12
C LYS A 276 -9.01 -4.73 -10.71
#